data_AF-A0A349JHF0-F1
#
_entry.id   AF-A0A349JHF0-F1
#
_cell.length_a   1.000
_cell.length_b   1.000
_cell.length_c   1.000
_cell.angle_alpha   90.00
_cell.angle_beta   90.00
_cell.angle_gamma   90.00
#
_symmetry.space_group_name_H-M   'P 1'
#
loop_
_entity.id
_entity.type
_entity.pdbx_description
1 polymer ?
#
loop_
_entity_poly.entity_id
_entity_poly.type
_entity_poly.pdbx_seq_one_letter_code
_entity_poly.pdbx_strand_id
1 'polypeptide(L)'
;MFLASSTKPIDSNLSAVVEQIEQQNPGLSVLAARQFRCVRRQTPLEVTISEPREFNVLEEFILRACIEFVPAPTLKELADLLGLDEIFVTTTATTLVSLDILEVSATGKIAIAPGGKEFFELGAVSRSQIQSIYAISDPLNQTLTFNFDALPTQTVNLPDLADLVGLEHKIADIANLSIAEIQPLIQASGLGIHIPADGKIVSKFDVIGDDLNLWQTISIFVLFDAIENKTNIQVRQGKQILETASNLLNELEFQEKISLNDLCKLTEDVILQEQEIIPAPKNRKQASKKKRQETESGNKQYEE
;
A
#
# COMPACT_ATOMS: atom_id res chain seq x y z
N MET A 1 25.15 0.92 -43.36
CA MET A 1 24.21 -0.21 -43.44
C MET A 1 22.93 0.27 -42.77
N PHE A 2 21.83 0.33 -43.52
CA PHE A 2 20.55 0.82 -43.04
C PHE A 2 19.95 -0.22 -42.08
N LEU A 3 19.69 0.16 -40.83
CA LEU A 3 18.88 -0.63 -39.91
C LEU A 3 17.51 -0.80 -40.58
N ALA A 4 17.12 -2.06 -40.84
CA ALA A 4 15.80 -2.38 -41.35
C ALA A 4 14.77 -1.69 -40.47
N SER A 5 13.82 -0.97 -41.09
CA SER A 5 12.68 -0.38 -40.39
C SER A 5 12.02 -1.47 -39.57
N SER A 6 12.23 -1.43 -38.26
CA SER A 6 11.69 -2.44 -37.36
C SER A 6 10.16 -2.38 -37.43
N THR A 7 9.53 -3.49 -37.79
CA THR A 7 8.08 -3.67 -37.90
C THR A 7 7.41 -3.87 -36.52
N LYS A 8 8.17 -3.70 -35.44
CA LYS A 8 7.72 -3.90 -34.05
C LYS A 8 6.54 -2.97 -33.74
N PRO A 9 5.44 -3.49 -33.15
CA PRO A 9 4.31 -2.68 -32.71
C PRO A 9 4.68 -1.90 -31.43
N ILE A 10 5.36 -0.77 -31.62
CA ILE A 10 5.79 0.15 -30.55
C ILE A 10 4.98 1.44 -30.66
N ASP A 11 4.26 1.77 -29.60
CA ASP A 11 3.61 3.07 -29.45
C ASP A 11 4.65 4.19 -29.49
N SER A 12 4.41 5.20 -30.33
CA SER A 12 5.28 6.36 -30.51
C SER A 12 5.59 7.10 -29.20
N ASN A 13 4.70 7.06 -28.22
CA ASN A 13 4.91 7.68 -26.91
C ASN A 13 5.96 6.93 -26.06
N LEU A 14 6.33 5.70 -26.44
CA LEU A 14 7.24 4.84 -25.70
C LEU A 14 8.60 4.67 -26.37
N SER A 15 8.81 5.22 -27.58
CA SER A 15 10.04 5.02 -28.36
C SER A 15 11.31 5.40 -27.59
N ALA A 16 11.31 6.54 -26.88
CA ALA A 16 12.46 6.96 -26.07
C ALA A 16 12.76 5.99 -24.91
N VAL A 17 11.73 5.37 -24.33
CA VAL A 17 11.90 4.37 -23.26
C VAL A 17 12.42 3.06 -23.83
N VAL A 18 11.95 2.66 -25.01
CA VAL A 18 12.45 1.48 -25.71
C VAL A 18 13.94 1.61 -26.03
N GLU A 19 14.35 2.72 -26.65
CA GLU A 19 15.76 2.99 -26.95
C GLU A 19 16.62 2.93 -25.68
N GLN A 20 16.11 3.48 -24.57
CA GLN A 20 16.81 3.44 -23.30
C GLN A 20 16.97 2.00 -22.77
N ILE A 21 15.93 1.16 -22.86
CA ILE A 21 15.98 -0.24 -22.40
C ILE A 21 17.04 -1.03 -23.18
N GLU A 22 17.02 -0.94 -24.50
CA GLU A 22 17.91 -1.70 -25.40
C GLU A 22 19.36 -1.20 -25.29
N GLN A 23 19.59 0.11 -25.12
CA GLN A 23 20.92 0.67 -24.90
C GLN A 23 21.53 0.24 -23.55
N GLN A 24 20.71 0.17 -22.51
CA GLN A 24 21.17 -0.19 -21.16
C GLN A 24 21.39 -1.70 -21.01
N ASN A 25 20.71 -2.52 -21.80
CA ASN A 25 20.74 -3.98 -21.68
C ASN A 25 20.99 -4.61 -23.06
N PRO A 26 22.26 -4.79 -23.47
CA PRO A 26 22.61 -5.31 -24.81
C PRO A 26 22.10 -6.72 -25.14
N GLY A 27 21.55 -7.44 -24.15
CA GLY A 27 20.92 -8.76 -24.31
C GLY A 27 19.39 -8.74 -24.38
N LEU A 28 18.77 -7.56 -24.24
CA LEU A 28 17.32 -7.39 -24.31
C LEU A 28 16.92 -6.67 -25.60
N SER A 29 15.88 -7.16 -26.25
CA SER A 29 15.21 -6.50 -27.37
C SER A 29 13.75 -6.28 -27.02
N VAL A 30 13.26 -5.06 -27.18
CA VAL A 30 11.83 -4.79 -26.98
C VAL A 30 11.12 -5.24 -28.23
N LEU A 31 10.22 -6.23 -28.15
CA LEU A 31 9.45 -6.72 -29.29
C LEU A 31 8.19 -5.90 -29.55
N ALA A 32 7.57 -5.39 -28.49
CA ALA A 32 6.39 -4.55 -28.56
C ALA A 32 6.27 -3.63 -27.35
N ALA A 33 5.60 -2.50 -27.51
CA ALA A 33 5.31 -1.60 -26.40
C ALA A 33 3.98 -0.86 -26.62
N ARG A 34 3.09 -0.85 -25.63
CA ARG A 34 1.77 -0.20 -25.73
C ARG A 34 1.34 0.43 -24.41
N GLN A 35 0.64 1.56 -24.49
CA GLN A 35 0.03 2.20 -23.33
C GLN A 35 -1.41 1.75 -23.10
N PHE A 36 -1.77 1.61 -21.82
CA PHE A 36 -3.11 1.28 -21.35
C PHE A 36 -3.51 2.23 -20.22
N ARG A 37 -4.82 2.29 -19.97
CA ARG A 37 -5.32 2.75 -18.68
C ARG A 37 -5.71 1.56 -17.81
N CYS A 38 -5.59 1.73 -16.51
CA CYS A 38 -6.11 0.82 -15.51
C CYS A 38 -6.79 1.63 -14.41
N VAL A 39 -7.77 1.04 -13.74
CA VAL A 39 -8.52 1.69 -12.66
C VAL A 39 -7.86 1.41 -11.30
N ARG A 40 -7.65 2.46 -10.51
CA ARG A 40 -7.54 2.37 -9.05
C ARG A 40 -8.88 2.78 -8.45
N ARG A 41 -9.27 2.19 -7.33
CA ARG A 41 -10.48 2.60 -6.61
C ARG A 41 -10.10 3.41 -5.39
N GLN A 42 -10.82 4.51 -5.18
CA GLN A 42 -10.73 5.31 -3.98
C GLN A 42 -12.07 5.23 -3.23
N THR A 43 -12.02 4.76 -2.00
CA THR A 43 -13.19 4.58 -1.14
C THR A 43 -13.06 5.54 0.05
N PRO A 44 -14.00 6.49 0.22
CA PRO A 44 -14.01 7.39 1.37
C PRO A 44 -14.40 6.64 2.65
N LEU A 45 -13.67 6.87 3.74
CA LEU A 45 -13.88 6.24 5.04
C LEU A 45 -13.93 7.28 6.17
N GLU A 46 -14.70 6.98 7.20
CA GLU A 46 -14.57 7.58 8.52
C GLU A 46 -13.99 6.56 9.48
N VAL A 47 -13.01 6.96 10.26
CA VAL A 47 -12.41 6.14 11.31
C VAL A 47 -12.61 6.79 12.67
N THR A 48 -13.01 5.98 13.64
CA THR A 48 -13.06 6.38 15.04
C THR A 48 -11.72 6.04 15.68
N ILE A 49 -11.05 7.06 16.20
CA ILE A 49 -9.76 6.96 16.86
C ILE A 49 -9.98 7.23 18.35
N SER A 50 -9.58 6.27 19.18
CA SER A 50 -9.52 6.39 20.63
C SER A 50 -8.08 6.73 21.02
N GLU A 51 -7.86 7.81 21.75
CA GLU A 51 -6.53 8.22 22.24
C GLU A 51 -6.59 8.64 23.72
N PRO A 52 -5.57 8.32 24.53
CA PRO A 52 -5.49 8.81 25.90
C PRO A 52 -5.31 10.33 25.92
N ARG A 53 -6.06 10.99 26.81
CA ARG A 53 -5.92 12.41 27.14
C ARG A 53 -5.74 12.53 28.64
N GLU A 54 -4.69 13.21 29.06
CA GLU A 54 -4.51 13.56 30.48
C GLU A 54 -5.70 14.36 31.01
N PHE A 55 -6.04 14.14 32.28
CA PHE A 55 -7.00 15.01 32.95
C PHE A 55 -6.53 16.46 32.89
N ASN A 56 -7.47 17.37 32.65
CA ASN A 56 -7.16 18.78 32.87
C ASN A 56 -7.10 19.06 34.38
N VAL A 57 -6.51 20.19 34.73
CA VAL A 57 -6.28 20.59 36.12
C VAL A 57 -7.58 20.54 36.95
N LEU A 58 -8.70 21.02 36.41
CA LEU A 58 -9.97 21.04 37.13
C LEU A 58 -10.57 19.64 37.31
N GLU A 59 -10.48 18.78 36.28
CA GLU A 59 -10.88 17.38 36.37
C GLU A 59 -10.08 16.65 37.45
N GLU A 60 -8.76 16.82 37.47
CA GLU A 60 -7.89 16.21 38.48
C GLU A 60 -8.24 16.71 39.88
N PHE A 61 -8.46 18.02 40.06
CA PHE A 61 -8.86 18.58 41.36
C PHE A 61 -10.20 18.02 41.86
N ILE A 62 -11.20 17.90 40.98
CA ILE A 62 -12.51 17.32 41.34
C ILE A 62 -12.33 15.86 41.79
N LEU A 63 -11.56 15.07 41.04
CA LEU A 63 -11.32 13.65 41.36
C LEU A 63 -10.50 13.48 42.64
N ARG A 64 -9.46 14.29 42.85
CA ARG A 64 -8.68 14.33 44.09
C ARG A 64 -9.54 14.71 45.28
N ALA A 65 -10.46 15.65 45.11
CA ALA A 65 -11.36 16.07 46.18
C ALA A 65 -12.28 14.94 46.67
N CYS A 66 -12.67 14.01 45.80
CA CYS A 66 -13.41 12.80 46.21
C CYS A 66 -12.60 11.88 47.13
N ILE A 67 -11.27 11.89 47.02
CA ILE A 67 -10.36 11.00 47.77
C ILE A 67 -9.83 11.68 49.02
N GLU A 68 -9.46 12.95 48.93
CA GLU A 68 -8.70 13.65 49.96
C GLU A 68 -9.59 14.31 51.03
N PHE A 69 -10.82 14.67 50.70
CA PHE A 69 -11.75 15.26 51.66
C PHE A 69 -12.64 14.20 52.32
N VAL A 70 -12.72 14.26 53.65
CA VAL A 70 -13.62 13.42 54.45
C VAL A 70 -14.45 14.31 55.37
N PRO A 71 -15.76 14.48 55.14
CA PRO A 71 -16.55 13.90 54.05
C PRO A 71 -16.25 14.55 52.69
N ALA A 72 -16.54 13.82 51.60
CA ALA A 72 -16.41 14.36 50.25
C ALA A 72 -17.30 15.61 50.07
N PRO A 73 -16.80 16.66 49.40
CA PRO A 73 -17.50 17.93 49.24
C PRO A 73 -18.63 17.82 48.22
N THR A 74 -19.45 18.86 48.15
CA THR A 74 -20.38 19.11 47.05
C THR A 74 -19.70 19.94 45.95
N LEU A 75 -20.28 19.94 44.74
CA LEU A 75 -19.77 20.77 43.63
C LEU A 75 -19.74 22.27 43.97
N LYS A 76 -20.74 22.75 44.71
CA LYS A 76 -20.81 24.13 45.17
C LYS A 76 -19.71 24.47 46.17
N GLU A 77 -19.48 23.61 47.16
CA GLU A 77 -18.38 23.80 48.13
C GLU A 77 -17.02 23.83 47.44
N LEU A 78 -16.82 23.03 46.39
CA LEU A 78 -15.61 23.08 45.56
C LEU A 78 -15.49 24.38 44.76
N ALA A 79 -16.58 24.87 44.18
CA ALA A 79 -16.58 26.14 43.47
C ALA A 79 -16.22 27.30 44.41
N ASP A 80 -16.85 27.34 45.59
CA ASP A 80 -16.57 28.35 46.63
C ASP A 80 -15.11 28.27 47.11
N LEU A 81 -14.57 27.07 47.34
CA LEU A 81 -13.18 26.85 47.77
C LEU A 81 -12.16 27.33 46.72
N LEU A 82 -12.45 27.10 45.44
CA LEU A 82 -11.57 27.47 44.34
C LEU A 82 -11.77 28.92 43.85
N GLY A 83 -12.79 29.61 44.38
CA GLY A 83 -13.17 30.96 43.90
C GLY A 83 -13.64 30.95 42.44
N LEU A 84 -14.22 29.85 41.99
CA LEU A 84 -14.73 29.66 40.63
C LEU A 84 -16.25 29.79 40.58
N ASP A 85 -16.79 30.07 39.40
CA ASP A 85 -18.24 29.97 39.18
C ASP A 85 -18.68 28.50 39.27
N GLU A 86 -19.77 28.24 39.99
CA GLU A 86 -20.38 26.91 40.15
C GLU A 86 -20.71 26.25 38.80
N ILE A 87 -21.05 27.05 37.78
CA ILE A 87 -21.34 26.54 36.43
C ILE A 87 -20.12 25.83 35.82
N PHE A 88 -18.90 26.35 36.03
CA PHE A 88 -17.68 25.73 35.48
C PHE A 88 -17.42 24.37 36.13
N VAL A 89 -17.47 24.30 37.47
CA VAL A 89 -17.26 23.05 38.22
C VAL A 89 -18.33 22.02 37.86
N THR A 90 -19.59 22.45 37.73
CA THR A 90 -20.70 21.58 37.35
C THR A 90 -20.56 21.04 35.93
N THR A 91 -20.13 21.86 34.97
CA THR A 91 -19.91 21.44 33.58
C THR A 91 -18.80 20.39 33.48
N THR A 92 -17.69 20.61 34.19
CA THR A 92 -16.58 19.63 34.24
C THR A 92 -17.01 18.34 34.91
N ALA A 93 -17.72 18.41 36.04
CA ALA A 93 -18.25 17.24 36.72
C ALA A 93 -19.23 16.45 35.83
N THR A 94 -20.09 17.15 35.06
CA THR A 94 -21.01 16.51 34.12
C THR A 94 -20.26 15.72 33.03
N THR A 95 -19.13 16.25 32.57
CA THR A 95 -18.28 15.54 31.60
C THR A 95 -17.69 14.27 32.22
N LEU A 96 -17.15 14.36 33.44
CA LEU A 96 -16.63 13.19 34.16
C LEU A 96 -17.71 12.14 34.47
N VAL A 97 -18.94 12.57 34.76
CA VAL A 97 -20.11 11.69 34.92
C VAL A 97 -20.44 11.01 33.59
N SER A 98 -20.45 11.73 32.47
CA SER A 98 -20.73 11.16 31.15
C SER A 98 -19.70 10.13 30.66
N LEU A 99 -18.51 10.16 31.27
CA LEU A 99 -17.42 9.20 31.04
C LEU A 99 -17.43 8.05 32.06
N ASP A 100 -18.44 7.99 32.94
CA ASP A 100 -18.54 7.01 34.04
C ASP A 100 -17.32 7.04 35.01
N ILE A 101 -16.73 8.22 35.20
CA ILE A 101 -15.57 8.42 36.09
C ILE A 101 -16.00 8.98 37.45
N LEU A 102 -17.03 9.82 37.47
CA LEU A 102 -17.54 10.51 38.65
C LEU A 102 -19.02 10.14 38.87
N GLU A 103 -19.43 10.03 40.12
CA GLU A 103 -20.83 9.97 40.54
C GLU A 103 -21.18 11.18 41.39
N VAL A 104 -22.38 11.74 41.17
CA VAL A 104 -22.92 12.82 41.98
C VAL A 104 -24.22 12.34 42.62
N SER A 105 -24.23 12.27 43.94
CA SER A 105 -25.41 11.85 44.70
C SER A 105 -26.55 12.87 44.60
N ALA A 106 -27.78 12.46 44.94
CA ALA A 106 -28.93 13.36 45.05
C ALA A 106 -28.72 14.54 46.03
N THR A 107 -27.77 14.40 46.97
CA THR A 107 -27.38 15.45 47.92
C THR A 107 -26.28 16.37 47.39
N GLY A 108 -25.84 16.19 46.14
CA GLY A 108 -24.80 16.98 45.48
C GLY A 108 -23.37 16.58 45.86
N LYS A 109 -23.18 15.58 46.73
CA LYS A 109 -21.84 15.05 47.07
C LYS A 109 -21.27 14.25 45.92
N ILE A 110 -19.98 14.45 45.68
CA ILE A 110 -19.23 13.77 44.62
C ILE A 110 -18.48 12.54 45.15
N ALA A 111 -18.36 11.52 44.31
CA ALA A 111 -17.54 10.33 44.55
C ALA A 111 -16.97 9.80 43.23
N ILE A 112 -15.84 9.08 43.30
CA ILE A 112 -15.32 8.37 42.12
C ILE A 112 -16.21 7.15 41.83
N ALA A 113 -16.63 7.02 40.58
CA ALA A 113 -17.40 5.86 40.11
C ALA A 113 -16.55 4.58 40.16
N PRO A 114 -17.14 3.38 40.27
CA PRO A 114 -16.39 2.12 40.36
C PRO A 114 -15.32 1.91 39.26
N GLY A 115 -15.59 2.32 38.02
CA GLY A 115 -14.63 2.27 36.90
C GLY A 115 -13.71 3.50 36.78
N GLY A 116 -14.05 4.61 37.43
CA GLY A 116 -13.30 5.86 37.37
C GLY A 116 -11.95 5.82 38.07
N LYS A 117 -11.76 4.88 39.01
CA LYS A 117 -10.53 4.76 39.79
C LYS A 117 -9.33 4.38 38.92
N GLU A 118 -9.52 3.49 37.94
CA GLU A 118 -8.45 3.08 37.02
C GLU A 118 -7.99 4.27 36.16
N PHE A 119 -8.94 5.04 35.62
CA PHE A 119 -8.63 6.26 34.88
C PHE A 119 -7.90 7.29 35.75
N PHE A 120 -8.35 7.50 36.99
CA PHE A 120 -7.70 8.40 37.95
C PHE A 120 -6.25 7.98 38.25
N GLU A 121 -6.00 6.70 38.51
CA GLU A 121 -4.65 6.18 38.76
C GLU A 121 -3.72 6.29 37.54
N LEU A 122 -4.27 6.16 36.33
CA LEU A 122 -3.56 6.37 35.06
C LEU A 122 -3.38 7.86 34.70
N GLY A 123 -4.09 8.76 35.37
CA GLY A 123 -4.06 10.20 35.11
C GLY A 123 -4.66 10.62 33.76
N ALA A 124 -5.40 9.74 33.09
CA ALA A 124 -5.89 9.96 31.72
C ALA A 124 -7.24 9.32 31.45
N VAL A 125 -7.94 9.84 30.43
CA VAL A 125 -9.21 9.33 29.90
C VAL A 125 -9.08 9.02 28.42
N SER A 126 -9.86 8.07 27.91
CA SER A 126 -9.93 7.85 26.46
C SER A 126 -10.81 8.90 25.81
N ARG A 127 -10.24 9.67 24.87
CA ARG A 127 -11.00 10.56 23.99
C ARG A 127 -11.21 9.86 22.66
N SER A 128 -12.46 9.84 22.21
CA SER A 128 -12.82 9.36 20.88
C SER A 128 -12.94 10.54 19.90
N GLN A 129 -12.33 10.42 18.73
CA GLN A 129 -12.44 11.40 17.63
C GLN A 129 -12.72 10.67 16.31
N ILE A 130 -13.53 11.29 15.46
CA ILE A 130 -13.81 10.78 14.11
C ILE A 130 -12.90 11.52 13.14
N GLN A 131 -12.29 10.80 12.22
CA GLN A 131 -11.44 11.35 11.18
C GLN A 131 -11.76 10.73 9.82
N SER A 132 -11.88 11.57 8.79
CA SER A 132 -12.07 11.11 7.41
C SER A 132 -10.73 10.76 6.77
N ILE A 133 -10.69 9.63 6.07
CA ILE A 133 -9.55 9.17 5.27
C ILE A 133 -10.06 8.54 3.97
N TYR A 134 -9.14 8.22 3.06
CA TYR A 134 -9.44 7.54 1.80
C TYR A 134 -8.63 6.27 1.70
N ALA A 135 -9.31 5.16 1.44
CA ALA A 135 -8.68 3.90 1.10
C ALA A 135 -8.46 3.83 -0.42
N ILE A 136 -7.24 3.50 -0.83
CA ILE A 136 -6.80 3.40 -2.22
C ILE A 136 -6.46 1.96 -2.54
N SER A 137 -7.30 1.34 -3.37
CA SER A 137 -7.14 -0.01 -3.88
C SER A 137 -6.46 0.05 -5.25
N ASP A 138 -5.24 -0.49 -5.34
CA ASP A 138 -4.46 -0.57 -6.58
C ASP A 138 -4.35 -2.04 -7.03
N PRO A 139 -5.16 -2.48 -8.02
CA PRO A 139 -5.17 -3.87 -8.45
C PRO A 139 -3.88 -4.32 -9.13
N LEU A 140 -3.08 -3.40 -9.67
CA LEU A 140 -1.82 -3.74 -10.34
C LEU A 140 -0.72 -4.10 -9.33
N ASN A 141 -0.63 -3.32 -8.26
CA ASN A 141 0.32 -3.59 -7.18
C ASN A 141 -0.25 -4.55 -6.13
N GLN A 142 -1.55 -4.85 -6.20
CA GLN A 142 -2.30 -5.63 -5.20
C GLN A 142 -2.19 -5.03 -3.80
N THR A 143 -2.21 -3.70 -3.72
CA THR A 143 -2.05 -2.96 -2.47
C THR A 143 -3.32 -2.22 -2.09
N LEU A 144 -3.64 -2.23 -0.80
CA LEU A 144 -4.61 -1.36 -0.16
C LEU A 144 -3.86 -0.39 0.76
N THR A 145 -3.93 0.90 0.46
CA THR A 145 -3.24 1.97 1.20
C THR A 145 -4.22 3.04 1.64
N PHE A 146 -3.85 3.89 2.59
CA PHE A 146 -4.73 4.93 3.14
C PHE A 146 -4.08 6.30 3.08
N ASN A 147 -4.86 7.33 2.72
CA ASN A 147 -4.45 8.73 2.64
C ASN A 147 -5.45 9.63 3.38
N PHE A 148 -5.00 10.79 3.88
CA PHE A 148 -5.91 11.84 4.36
C PHE A 148 -6.61 12.56 3.20
N ASP A 149 -5.85 12.84 2.15
CA ASP A 149 -6.34 13.61 1.01
C ASP A 149 -6.82 12.69 -0.12
N ALA A 150 -7.90 13.12 -0.77
CA ALA A 150 -8.39 12.50 -1.99
C ALA A 150 -7.34 12.66 -3.09
N LEU A 151 -7.13 11.58 -3.86
CA LEU A 151 -6.30 11.64 -5.05
C LEU A 151 -7.03 12.40 -6.17
N PRO A 152 -6.29 13.17 -6.99
CA PRO A 152 -6.89 13.91 -8.09
C PRO A 152 -7.40 12.96 -9.18
N THR A 153 -8.61 13.21 -9.66
CA THR A 153 -9.16 12.47 -10.81
C THR A 153 -8.50 12.94 -12.11
N GLN A 154 -8.06 11.99 -12.93
CA GLN A 154 -7.55 12.26 -14.27
C GLN A 154 -8.39 11.53 -15.31
N THR A 155 -8.66 12.22 -16.42
CA THR A 155 -9.28 11.59 -17.60
C THR A 155 -8.18 11.06 -18.49
N VAL A 156 -8.12 9.74 -18.65
CA VAL A 156 -7.15 9.08 -19.53
C VAL A 156 -7.90 8.40 -20.67
N ASN A 157 -7.64 8.86 -21.90
CA ASN A 157 -8.21 8.27 -23.11
C ASN A 157 -7.23 7.24 -23.71
N LEU A 158 -7.18 6.07 -23.10
CA LEU A 158 -6.40 4.91 -23.54
C LEU A 158 -7.27 3.64 -23.47
N PRO A 159 -6.90 2.56 -24.18
CA PRO A 159 -7.56 1.27 -24.03
C PRO A 159 -7.50 0.79 -22.57
N ASP A 160 -8.60 0.22 -22.07
CA ASP A 160 -8.63 -0.33 -20.72
C ASP A 160 -7.93 -1.70 -20.70
N LEU A 161 -7.00 -1.89 -19.76
CA LEU A 161 -6.36 -3.19 -19.58
C LEU A 161 -7.37 -4.24 -19.12
N ALA A 162 -8.40 -3.84 -18.36
CA ALA A 162 -9.41 -4.75 -17.84
C ALA A 162 -10.24 -5.43 -18.94
N ASP A 163 -10.33 -4.83 -20.12
CA ASP A 163 -11.00 -5.41 -21.29
C ASP A 163 -10.24 -6.63 -21.86
N LEU A 164 -8.94 -6.73 -21.59
CA LEU A 164 -8.06 -7.78 -22.09
C LEU A 164 -7.62 -8.76 -21.00
N VAL A 165 -7.55 -8.28 -19.76
CA VAL A 165 -7.02 -9.03 -18.63
C VAL A 165 -7.99 -8.93 -17.47
N GLY A 166 -8.55 -10.06 -17.07
CA GLY A 166 -9.29 -10.18 -15.82
C GLY A 166 -8.34 -10.00 -14.64
N LEU A 167 -8.08 -8.76 -14.25
CA LEU A 167 -7.38 -8.45 -13.01
C LEU A 167 -8.33 -8.81 -11.86
N GLU A 168 -8.27 -10.07 -11.43
CA GLU A 168 -8.96 -10.52 -10.23
C GLU A 168 -8.63 -9.54 -9.10
N HIS A 169 -9.67 -8.91 -8.55
CA HIS A 169 -9.51 -8.03 -7.40
C HIS A 169 -9.20 -8.91 -6.19
N LYS A 170 -7.92 -9.24 -6.00
CA LYS A 170 -7.43 -9.92 -4.79
C LYS A 170 -7.53 -9.02 -3.56
N ILE A 171 -7.80 -7.73 -3.75
CA ILE A 171 -8.07 -6.80 -2.67
C ILE A 171 -9.53 -7.02 -2.25
N ALA A 172 -9.72 -7.55 -1.05
CA ALA A 172 -11.04 -7.68 -0.45
C ALA A 172 -11.74 -6.33 -0.43
N ASP A 173 -13.05 -6.33 -0.69
CA ASP A 173 -13.88 -5.14 -0.55
C ASP A 173 -13.72 -4.60 0.88
N ILE A 174 -13.39 -3.31 0.99
CA ILE A 174 -13.11 -2.65 2.26
C ILE A 174 -14.30 -2.76 3.21
N ALA A 175 -15.53 -2.77 2.68
CA ALA A 175 -16.74 -2.95 3.47
C ALA A 175 -16.81 -4.32 4.18
N ASN A 176 -16.06 -5.32 3.71
CA ASN A 176 -16.01 -6.67 4.27
C ASN A 176 -14.83 -6.90 5.21
N LEU A 177 -13.91 -5.94 5.35
CA LEU A 177 -12.77 -6.07 6.26
C LEU A 177 -13.22 -5.91 7.72
N SER A 178 -12.59 -6.66 8.61
CA SER A 178 -12.73 -6.45 10.05
C SER A 178 -11.79 -5.34 10.54
N ILE A 179 -12.07 -4.80 11.73
CA ILE A 179 -11.19 -3.83 12.38
C ILE A 179 -9.76 -4.38 12.58
N ALA A 180 -9.63 -5.68 12.85
CA ALA A 180 -8.34 -6.33 13.04
C ALA A 180 -7.54 -6.44 11.73
N GLU A 181 -8.21 -6.52 10.58
CA GLU A 181 -7.57 -6.54 9.26
C GLU A 181 -7.18 -5.15 8.79
N ILE A 182 -7.97 -4.11 9.10
CA ILE A 182 -7.70 -2.75 8.62
C ILE A 182 -6.61 -2.03 9.43
N GLN A 183 -6.53 -2.28 10.74
CA GLN A 183 -5.55 -1.68 11.65
C GLN A 183 -4.10 -1.79 11.16
N PRO A 184 -3.56 -2.97 10.80
CA PRO A 184 -2.18 -3.09 10.31
C PRO A 184 -1.97 -2.37 8.97
N LEU A 185 -2.99 -2.29 8.12
CA LEU A 185 -2.89 -1.61 6.83
C LEU A 185 -2.86 -0.08 6.99
N ILE A 186 -3.67 0.46 7.90
CA ILE A 186 -3.65 1.88 8.29
C ILE A 186 -2.28 2.23 8.91
N GLN A 187 -1.76 1.36 9.80
CA GLN A 187 -0.44 1.57 10.40
C GLN A 187 0.68 1.54 9.36
N ALA A 188 0.65 0.58 8.44
CA ALA A 188 1.62 0.47 7.34
C ALA A 188 1.57 1.67 6.38
N SER A 189 0.40 2.33 6.26
CA SER A 189 0.24 3.55 5.45
C SER A 189 0.85 4.80 6.10
N GLY A 190 1.31 4.73 7.34
CA GLY A 190 2.07 5.81 7.98
C GLY A 190 1.25 7.05 8.35
N LEU A 191 -0.07 6.93 8.44
CA LEU A 191 -0.96 8.06 8.74
C LEU A 191 -0.88 8.58 10.19
N GLY A 192 -0.26 7.82 11.11
CA GLY A 192 -0.12 8.22 12.51
C GLY A 192 -1.44 8.27 13.30
N ILE A 193 -2.49 7.62 12.80
CA ILE A 193 -3.82 7.54 13.43
C ILE A 193 -4.07 6.22 14.15
N HIS A 194 -3.21 5.22 13.94
CA HIS A 194 -3.17 3.98 14.69
C HIS A 194 -1.74 3.73 15.16
N ILE A 195 -1.48 4.07 16.42
CA ILE A 195 -0.19 3.86 17.09
C ILE A 195 -0.49 3.21 18.44
N PRO A 196 -0.62 1.86 18.50
CA PRO A 196 -0.94 1.16 19.74
C PRO A 196 0.03 1.43 20.89
N ALA A 197 1.31 1.66 20.58
CA ALA A 197 2.33 2.01 21.56
C ALA A 197 2.02 3.31 22.32
N ASP A 198 1.35 4.26 21.67
CA ASP A 198 0.96 5.55 22.25
C ASP A 198 -0.50 5.54 22.75
N GLY A 199 -1.14 4.36 22.76
CA GLY A 199 -2.55 4.20 23.11
C GLY A 199 -3.53 4.72 22.04
N LYS A 200 -3.05 5.17 20.89
CA LYS A 200 -3.88 5.69 19.79
C LYS A 200 -4.41 4.54 18.93
N ILE A 201 -5.68 4.19 19.11
CA ILE A 201 -6.30 3.00 18.52
C ILE A 201 -7.42 3.40 17.57
N VAL A 202 -7.38 2.94 16.32
CA VAL A 202 -8.55 2.97 15.44
C VAL A 202 -9.48 1.87 15.92
N SER A 203 -10.63 2.23 16.48
CA SER A 203 -11.57 1.32 17.14
C SER A 203 -12.78 0.98 16.27
N LYS A 204 -13.09 1.83 15.28
CA LYS A 204 -14.17 1.63 14.30
C LYS A 204 -13.78 2.24 12.96
N PHE A 205 -14.33 1.72 11.88
CA PHE A 205 -14.34 2.39 10.58
C PHE A 205 -15.68 2.19 9.89
N ASP A 206 -16.07 3.16 9.07
CA ASP A 206 -17.30 3.13 8.27
C ASP A 206 -16.98 3.64 6.84
N VAL A 207 -17.57 3.01 5.83
CA VAL A 207 -17.48 3.47 4.43
C VAL A 207 -18.51 4.58 4.22
N ILE A 208 -18.06 5.76 3.79
CA ILE A 208 -18.89 6.96 3.67
C ILE A 208 -19.00 7.44 2.22
N GLY A 209 -19.82 6.76 1.44
CA GLY A 209 -20.12 7.11 0.05
C GLY A 209 -19.68 6.05 -0.94
N ASP A 210 -19.76 6.41 -2.23
CA ASP A 210 -19.45 5.50 -3.34
C ASP A 210 -17.96 5.49 -3.69
N ASP A 211 -17.51 4.37 -4.27
CA ASP A 211 -16.19 4.23 -4.85
C ASP A 211 -15.99 5.21 -6.01
N LEU A 212 -14.84 5.89 -6.00
CA LEU A 212 -14.37 6.71 -7.11
C LEU A 212 -13.31 5.95 -7.92
N ASN A 213 -13.58 5.78 -9.22
CA ASN A 213 -12.61 5.21 -10.16
C ASN A 213 -11.58 6.26 -10.60
N LEU A 214 -10.32 5.99 -10.30
CA LEU A 214 -9.16 6.80 -10.65
C LEU A 214 -8.38 6.12 -11.77
N TRP A 215 -8.38 6.72 -12.96
CA TRP A 215 -7.66 6.17 -14.10
C TRP A 215 -6.17 6.50 -14.02
N GLN A 216 -5.34 5.47 -14.17
CA GLN A 216 -3.88 5.59 -14.27
C GLN A 216 -3.39 5.07 -15.61
N THR A 217 -2.40 5.75 -16.20
CA THR A 217 -1.68 5.27 -17.37
C THR A 217 -0.59 4.28 -16.95
N ILE A 218 -0.55 3.15 -17.64
CA ILE A 218 0.54 2.18 -17.55
C ILE A 218 1.07 1.88 -18.94
N SER A 219 2.30 1.39 -19.00
CA SER A 219 2.96 0.97 -20.23
C SER A 219 3.38 -0.48 -20.11
N ILE A 220 3.03 -1.28 -21.12
CA ILE A 220 3.37 -2.69 -21.19
C ILE A 220 4.43 -2.86 -22.28
N PHE A 221 5.52 -3.52 -21.94
CA PHE A 221 6.61 -3.87 -22.83
C PHE A 221 6.70 -5.38 -22.92
N VAL A 222 6.86 -5.90 -24.13
CA VAL A 222 7.19 -7.31 -24.35
C VAL A 222 8.66 -7.35 -24.71
N LEU A 223 9.47 -7.97 -23.84
CA LEU A 223 10.92 -8.03 -23.96
C LEU A 223 11.34 -9.42 -24.38
N PHE A 224 12.29 -9.53 -25.30
CA PHE A 224 13.00 -10.76 -25.59
C PHE A 224 14.38 -10.71 -24.96
N ASP A 225 14.66 -11.67 -24.09
CA ASP A 225 15.97 -11.91 -23.52
C ASP A 225 16.71 -12.94 -24.37
N ALA A 226 17.76 -12.51 -25.06
CA ALA A 226 18.56 -13.37 -25.93
C ALA A 226 19.53 -14.29 -25.17
N ILE A 227 19.79 -14.00 -23.89
CA ILE A 227 20.63 -14.85 -23.02
C ILE A 227 19.80 -16.03 -22.53
N GLU A 228 18.58 -15.78 -22.07
CA GLU A 228 17.66 -16.81 -21.59
C GLU A 228 16.84 -17.46 -22.71
N ASN A 229 16.81 -16.83 -23.89
CA ASN A 229 15.98 -17.17 -25.03
C ASN A 229 14.49 -17.23 -24.66
N LYS A 230 14.01 -16.19 -23.98
CA LYS A 230 12.64 -16.10 -23.44
C LYS A 230 12.04 -14.73 -23.63
N THR A 231 10.71 -14.72 -23.74
CA THR A 231 9.92 -13.49 -23.74
C THR A 231 9.45 -13.19 -22.32
N ASN A 232 9.43 -11.90 -21.95
CA ASN A 232 8.96 -11.43 -20.65
C ASN A 232 8.12 -10.17 -20.82
N ILE A 233 6.98 -10.11 -20.13
CA ILE A 233 6.11 -8.94 -20.06
C ILE A 233 6.54 -8.04 -18.90
N GLN A 234 6.86 -6.80 -19.20
CA GLN A 234 7.17 -5.78 -18.20
C GLN A 234 6.11 -4.69 -18.18
N VAL A 235 5.48 -4.50 -17.02
CA VAL A 235 4.53 -3.42 -16.75
C VAL A 235 5.25 -2.27 -16.07
N ARG A 236 5.03 -1.04 -16.54
CA ARG A 236 5.63 0.17 -15.98
C ARG A 236 4.60 1.25 -15.71
N GLN A 237 4.84 2.01 -14.65
CA GLN A 237 4.21 3.30 -14.39
C GLN A 237 5.28 4.39 -14.49
N GLY A 238 5.26 5.15 -15.59
CA GLY A 238 6.36 6.05 -15.93
C GLY A 238 7.68 5.29 -16.05
N LYS A 239 8.66 5.61 -15.19
CA LYS A 239 9.96 4.93 -15.16
C LYS A 239 10.02 3.72 -14.22
N GLN A 240 9.03 3.56 -13.33
CA GLN A 240 9.01 2.50 -12.34
C GLN A 240 8.48 1.21 -12.95
N ILE A 241 9.18 0.11 -12.72
CA ILE A 241 8.72 -1.24 -13.04
C ILE A 241 7.77 -1.71 -11.94
N LEU A 242 6.60 -2.20 -12.33
CA LEU A 242 5.62 -2.80 -11.43
C LEU A 242 5.81 -4.31 -11.44
N GLU A 243 6.65 -4.81 -10.53
CA GLU A 243 7.04 -6.24 -10.48
C GLU A 243 5.83 -7.16 -10.30
N THR A 244 4.92 -6.83 -9.36
CA THR A 244 3.71 -7.61 -9.11
C THR A 244 2.84 -7.75 -10.37
N ALA A 245 2.62 -6.64 -11.08
CA ALA A 245 1.84 -6.64 -12.32
C ALA A 245 2.57 -7.38 -13.45
N SER A 246 3.90 -7.20 -13.55
CA SER A 246 4.73 -7.88 -14.55
C SER A 246 4.67 -9.40 -14.36
N ASN A 247 4.87 -9.87 -13.12
CA ASN A 247 4.79 -11.29 -12.79
C ASN A 247 3.40 -11.88 -13.06
N LEU A 248 2.33 -11.14 -12.72
CA LEU A 248 0.96 -11.57 -13.00
C LEU A 248 0.72 -11.73 -14.50
N LEU A 249 1.11 -10.75 -15.33
CA LEU A 249 0.90 -10.86 -16.78
C LEU A 249 1.73 -11.99 -17.40
N ASN A 250 2.97 -12.19 -16.95
CA ASN A 250 3.78 -13.34 -17.40
C ASN A 250 3.13 -14.68 -17.00
N GLU A 251 2.58 -14.79 -15.78
CA GLU A 251 1.88 -16.00 -15.35
C GLU A 251 0.63 -16.26 -16.20
N LEU A 252 -0.15 -15.20 -16.50
CA LEU A 252 -1.33 -15.31 -17.35
C LEU A 252 -1.00 -15.68 -18.79
N GLU A 253 0.11 -15.15 -19.33
CA GLU A 253 0.58 -15.50 -20.68
C GLU A 253 1.06 -16.94 -20.73
N PHE A 254 1.83 -17.37 -19.73
CA PHE A 254 2.28 -18.77 -19.60
C PHE A 254 1.11 -19.75 -19.44
N GLN A 255 0.01 -19.33 -18.80
CA GLN A 255 -1.23 -20.11 -18.67
C GLN A 255 -2.14 -20.01 -19.91
N GLU A 256 -1.71 -19.33 -20.98
CA GLU A 256 -2.48 -19.09 -22.22
C GLU A 256 -3.82 -18.36 -21.96
N LYS A 257 -3.94 -17.66 -20.83
CA LYS A 257 -5.12 -16.86 -20.47
C LYS A 257 -5.13 -15.49 -21.14
N ILE A 258 -3.97 -15.04 -21.62
CA ILE A 258 -3.80 -13.82 -22.41
C ILE A 258 -2.90 -14.11 -23.61
N SER A 259 -3.16 -13.45 -24.74
CA SER A 259 -2.33 -13.52 -25.94
C SER A 259 -1.51 -12.23 -26.12
N LEU A 260 -0.23 -12.36 -26.47
CA LEU A 260 0.64 -11.22 -26.80
C LEU A 260 0.14 -10.44 -28.04
N ASN A 261 -0.60 -11.11 -28.92
CA ASN A 261 -1.24 -10.46 -30.06
C ASN A 261 -2.39 -9.55 -29.60
N ASP A 262 -3.25 -10.02 -28.70
CA ASP A 262 -4.36 -9.20 -28.19
C ASP A 262 -3.85 -8.03 -27.33
N LEU A 263 -2.82 -8.28 -26.52
CA LEU A 263 -2.21 -7.29 -25.66
C LEU A 263 -1.46 -6.22 -26.47
N CYS A 264 -0.51 -6.63 -27.32
CA CYS A 264 0.45 -5.71 -27.94
C CYS A 264 0.46 -5.76 -29.48
N LYS A 265 -0.47 -6.47 -30.11
CA LYS A 265 -0.49 -6.72 -31.57
C LYS A 265 0.78 -7.40 -32.07
N LEU A 266 1.45 -8.14 -31.19
CA LEU A 266 2.68 -8.85 -31.50
C LEU A 266 2.35 -10.16 -32.22
N THR A 267 2.86 -10.32 -33.44
CA THR A 267 2.72 -11.55 -34.24
C THR A 267 3.94 -12.46 -34.07
N GLU A 268 3.77 -13.77 -34.30
CA GLU A 268 4.86 -14.76 -34.22
C GLU A 268 6.01 -14.43 -35.18
N ASP A 269 5.70 -13.88 -36.36
CA ASP A 269 6.71 -13.49 -37.35
C ASP A 269 7.71 -12.47 -36.80
N VAL A 270 7.26 -11.52 -35.97
CA VAL A 270 8.13 -10.50 -35.36
C VAL A 270 9.05 -11.15 -34.32
N ILE A 271 8.56 -12.14 -33.58
CA ILE A 271 9.33 -12.88 -32.58
C ILE A 271 10.43 -13.69 -33.26
N LEU A 272 10.09 -14.43 -34.33
CA LEU A 272 11.02 -15.25 -35.09
C LEU A 272 12.12 -14.41 -35.77
N GLN A 273 11.75 -13.27 -36.35
CA GLN A 273 12.72 -12.35 -36.97
C GLN A 273 13.76 -11.84 -35.96
N GLU A 274 13.34 -11.49 -34.74
CA GLU A 274 14.29 -10.99 -33.73
C GLU A 274 15.17 -12.09 -33.13
N GLN A 275 14.67 -13.33 -33.05
CA GLN A 275 15.50 -14.49 -32.69
C GLN A 275 16.63 -14.75 -33.69
N GLU A 276 16.41 -14.45 -34.98
CA GLU A 276 17.44 -14.58 -36.02
C GLU A 276 18.46 -13.44 -36.00
N ILE A 277 18.04 -12.24 -35.59
CA ILE A 277 18.89 -11.02 -35.59
C ILE A 277 19.83 -11.00 -34.38
N ILE A 278 19.40 -11.50 -33.22
CA ILE A 278 20.17 -11.45 -31.97
C ILE A 278 20.81 -12.83 -31.72
N PRO A 279 22.10 -13.02 -32.02
CA PRO A 279 22.74 -14.31 -31.82
C PRO A 279 22.80 -14.63 -30.33
N ALA A 280 22.14 -15.72 -29.93
CA ALA A 280 22.31 -16.30 -28.59
C ALA A 280 23.82 -16.46 -28.29
N PRO A 281 24.28 -16.09 -27.08
CA PRO A 281 25.69 -16.25 -26.73
C PRO A 281 26.06 -17.73 -26.89
N LYS A 282 26.91 -18.03 -27.88
CA LYS A 282 27.42 -19.38 -28.10
C LYS A 282 27.96 -19.91 -26.79
N ASN A 283 27.32 -20.94 -26.26
CA ASN A 283 27.79 -21.71 -25.12
C ASN A 283 29.31 -21.91 -25.24
N ARG A 284 30.06 -21.25 -24.35
CA ARG A 284 31.52 -21.39 -24.21
C ARG A 284 31.81 -22.75 -23.55
N LYS A 285 31.40 -23.84 -24.21
CA LYS A 285 31.67 -25.23 -23.84
C LYS A 285 32.24 -26.02 -25.02
N GLN A 286 33.11 -25.40 -25.81
CA GLN A 286 34.00 -26.13 -26.74
C GLN A 286 35.41 -25.50 -26.78
N ALA A 287 35.99 -25.21 -25.62
CA ALA A 287 37.41 -24.83 -25.51
C ALA A 287 38.18 -25.63 -24.44
N SER A 288 37.64 -26.77 -23.99
CA SER A 288 38.30 -27.66 -23.01
C SER A 288 38.48 -29.11 -23.48
N LYS A 289 38.13 -29.44 -24.74
CA LYS A 289 38.39 -30.77 -25.33
C LYS A 289 39.56 -30.86 -26.31
N LYS A 290 40.22 -29.75 -26.67
CA LYS A 290 41.39 -29.76 -27.57
C LYS A 290 42.75 -29.64 -26.86
N LYS A 291 42.79 -29.54 -25.52
CA LYS A 291 44.03 -29.48 -24.73
C LYS A 291 44.30 -30.72 -23.86
N ARG A 292 43.53 -31.80 -24.07
CA ARG A 292 43.71 -33.10 -23.38
C ARG A 292 44.16 -34.25 -24.29
N GLN A 293 44.38 -34.01 -25.58
CA GLN A 293 44.92 -35.03 -26.51
C GLN A 293 46.37 -34.76 -26.96
N GLU A 294 47.05 -33.73 -26.45
CA GLU A 294 48.48 -33.49 -26.72
C GLU A 294 49.40 -33.75 -25.51
N THR A 295 48.87 -34.23 -24.37
CA THR A 295 49.68 -34.57 -23.18
C THR A 295 49.75 -36.06 -22.84
N GLU A 296 49.19 -36.96 -23.65
CA GLU A 296 49.23 -38.42 -23.40
C GLU A 296 50.03 -39.23 -24.44
N SER A 297 50.72 -38.59 -25.40
CA SER A 297 51.50 -39.28 -26.44
C SER A 297 52.96 -38.80 -26.52
N GLY A 298 53.63 -38.64 -25.38
CA GLY A 298 55.03 -38.22 -25.36
C GLY A 298 55.73 -38.39 -24.02
N ASN A 299 55.65 -39.56 -23.39
CA ASN A 299 56.62 -39.92 -22.34
C ASN A 299 56.73 -41.44 -22.12
N LYS A 300 57.40 -42.14 -23.05
CA LYS A 300 58.09 -43.42 -22.82
C LYS A 300 59.28 -43.51 -23.78
N GLN A 301 60.40 -44.05 -23.30
CA GLN A 301 61.76 -44.14 -23.86
C GLN A 301 62.58 -42.88 -23.54
N TYR A 302 63.62 -42.91 -22.69
CA TYR A 302 64.73 -43.87 -22.63
C TYR A 302 65.15 -44.21 -21.20
N GLU A 303 65.37 -45.51 -20.95
CA GLU A 303 66.31 -46.03 -19.94
C GLU A 303 67.70 -46.10 -20.58
N GLU A 304 68.70 -45.48 -19.94
CA GLU A 304 70.06 -46.01 -19.67
C GLU A 304 70.79 -45.05 -18.73
#